data_AF-A0A0F9JD24-F1
#
_entry.id   AF-A0A0F9JD24-F1
#
_cell.length_a   1.000
_cell.length_b   1.000
_cell.length_c   1.000
_cell.angle_alpha   90.00
_cell.angle_beta   90.00
_cell.angle_gamma   90.00
#
_symmetry.space_group_name_H-M   'P 1'
#
loop_
_entity.id
_entity.type
_entity.pdbx_description
1 polymer ?
#
loop_
_entity_poly.entity_id
_entity_poly.type
_entity_poly.pdbx_seq_one_letter_code
_entity_poly.pdbx_strand_id
1 'polypeptide(L)'
;MEVKFSGGGERKHCLRRWPKMEVKLKNREIDQGLGLVKPFLAKGLPVKLSFAIAKTIRRLKDIVEVLIEERKKLVDQHQLTDIEGNAVADEAGNIQFASPSKFADDFNELMKQENEVDVHQIDYEKLTKMKDKDGRLIQPSPEELEGLLLLQMITEPEPEEKEEEEE
;
A
#
# COMPACT_ATOMS: atom_id res chain seq x y z
N MET A 1 -23.91 -58.10 -1.08
CA MET A 1 -22.62 -57.51 -0.67
C MET A 1 -22.87 -56.05 -0.37
N GLU A 2 -23.18 -55.74 0.88
CA GLU A 2 -23.19 -54.36 1.40
C GLU A 2 -21.75 -54.01 1.76
N VAL A 3 -21.28 -52.84 1.33
CA VAL A 3 -20.09 -52.20 1.91
C VAL A 3 -20.54 -50.87 2.47
N LYS A 4 -20.75 -50.84 3.79
CA LYS A 4 -20.96 -49.62 4.56
C LYS A 4 -19.60 -48.95 4.77
N PHE A 5 -19.46 -47.70 4.34
CA PHE A 5 -18.42 -46.82 4.85
C PHE A 5 -19.05 -45.86 5.87
N SER A 6 -18.83 -46.18 7.14
CA SER A 6 -18.89 -45.24 8.25
C SER A 6 -17.53 -44.54 8.36
N GLY A 7 -17.52 -43.21 8.43
CA GLY A 7 -16.31 -42.43 8.60
C GLY A 7 -16.63 -40.94 8.56
N GLY A 8 -17.02 -40.41 9.72
CA GLY A 8 -17.10 -38.97 9.96
C GLY A 8 -15.72 -38.30 9.89
N GLY A 9 -15.75 -36.96 9.88
CA GLY A 9 -14.54 -36.14 9.96
C GLY A 9 -14.55 -35.03 8.92
N GLU A 10 -15.12 -33.89 9.33
CA GLU A 10 -14.69 -32.54 8.95
C GLU A 10 -14.20 -32.35 7.51
N ARG A 11 -15.15 -32.08 6.61
CA ARG A 11 -14.82 -31.36 5.39
C ARG A 11 -15.55 -30.03 5.42
N LYS A 12 -14.76 -28.97 5.60
CA LYS A 12 -14.58 -27.82 4.70
C LYS A 12 -14.36 -26.52 5.48
N HIS A 13 -13.16 -26.36 6.08
CA HIS A 13 -12.60 -25.01 6.14
C HIS A 13 -12.18 -24.63 4.72
N CYS A 14 -13.17 -24.19 3.95
CA CYS A 14 -13.00 -23.65 2.62
C CYS A 14 -11.87 -22.62 2.62
N LEU A 15 -10.96 -22.77 1.65
CA LEU A 15 -10.03 -21.72 1.23
C LEU A 15 -10.83 -20.43 1.01
N ARG A 16 -10.87 -19.55 2.02
CA ARG A 16 -11.45 -18.22 1.84
C ARG A 16 -10.48 -17.44 0.96
N ARG A 17 -10.87 -17.26 -0.30
CA ARG A 17 -10.31 -16.26 -1.23
C ARG A 17 -10.24 -14.94 -0.47
N TRP A 18 -9.09 -14.26 -0.51
CA TRP A 18 -8.98 -12.96 0.16
C TRP A 18 -10.01 -11.99 -0.44
N PRO A 19 -10.72 -11.25 0.41
CA PRO A 19 -11.64 -10.23 -0.08
C PRO A 19 -10.82 -9.20 -0.85
N LYS A 20 -11.34 -8.85 -2.02
CA LYS A 20 -10.88 -7.70 -2.77
C LYS A 20 -11.86 -6.59 -2.47
N MET A 21 -11.31 -5.41 -2.22
CA MET A 21 -12.11 -4.22 -2.00
C MET A 21 -11.61 -3.13 -2.92
N GLU A 22 -12.55 -2.39 -3.49
CA GLU A 22 -12.26 -1.15 -4.19
C GLU A 22 -12.15 -0.05 -3.14
N VAL A 23 -10.97 0.55 -3.05
CA VAL A 23 -10.66 1.60 -2.08
C VAL A 23 -10.29 2.88 -2.81
N LYS A 24 -10.57 4.02 -2.17
CA LYS A 24 -10.15 5.33 -2.64
C LYS A 24 -8.88 5.72 -1.91
N LEU A 25 -7.80 5.90 -2.66
CA LEU A 25 -6.50 6.26 -2.13
C LEU A 25 -6.03 7.58 -2.75
N LYS A 26 -5.52 8.47 -1.92
CA LYS A 26 -4.89 9.71 -2.39
C LYS A 26 -3.50 9.42 -2.92
N ASN A 27 -3.05 10.21 -3.89
CA ASN A 27 -1.68 10.13 -4.41
C ASN A 27 -0.62 10.19 -3.28
N ARG A 28 -0.86 11.01 -2.24
CA ARG A 28 -0.02 11.05 -1.04
C ARG A 28 0.06 9.73 -0.28
N GLU A 29 -1.08 9.08 -0.07
CA GLU A 29 -1.16 7.81 0.67
C GLU A 29 -0.49 6.68 -0.11
N ILE A 30 -0.64 6.69 -1.44
CA ILE A 30 0.01 5.72 -2.34
C ILE A 30 1.53 5.88 -2.30
N ASP A 31 2.04 7.11 -2.46
CA ASP A 31 3.48 7.39 -2.48
C ASP A 31 4.15 7.03 -1.14
N GLN A 32 3.56 7.47 -0.03
CA GLN A 32 4.06 7.15 1.32
C GLN A 32 3.94 5.66 1.64
N GLY A 33 2.77 5.07 1.39
CA GLY A 33 2.49 3.67 1.69
C GLY A 33 3.42 2.71 0.93
N LEU A 34 3.68 2.97 -0.36
CA LEU A 34 4.62 2.16 -1.13
C LEU A 34 6.06 2.24 -0.61
N GLY A 35 6.48 3.43 -0.15
CA GLY A 35 7.79 3.60 0.48
C GLY A 35 7.94 2.73 1.74
N LEU A 36 6.91 2.73 2.58
CA LEU A 36 6.88 2.02 3.86
C LEU A 36 6.68 0.50 3.73
N VAL A 37 5.95 0.02 2.72
CA VAL A 37 5.70 -1.42 2.50
C VAL A 37 6.87 -2.12 1.80
N LYS A 38 7.77 -1.38 1.15
CA LYS A 38 8.94 -1.95 0.46
C LYS A 38 9.82 -2.86 1.34
N PRO A 39 10.21 -2.50 2.59
CA PRO A 39 10.95 -3.41 3.48
C PRO A 39 10.14 -4.65 3.85
N PHE A 40 8.82 -4.53 4.02
CA PHE A 40 7.95 -5.67 4.34
C PHE A 40 7.95 -6.73 3.23
N LEU A 41 7.96 -6.31 1.96
CA LEU A 41 8.03 -7.21 0.80
C LEU A 41 9.36 -7.93 0.67
N ALA A 42 10.44 -7.31 1.15
CA ALA A 42 11.77 -7.91 1.14
C ALA A 42 11.87 -9.08 2.14
N LYS A 43 10.94 -9.16 3.10
CA LYS A 43 10.84 -10.30 4.02
C LYS A 43 10.41 -11.56 3.25
N GLY A 44 10.79 -12.72 3.78
CA GLY A 44 10.42 -14.02 3.23
C GLY A 44 8.92 -14.35 3.41
N LEU A 45 8.01 -13.57 2.84
CA LEU A 45 6.58 -13.76 3.00
C LEU A 45 6.10 -15.08 2.35
N PRO A 46 5.03 -15.72 2.89
CA PRO A 46 4.33 -16.81 2.25
C PRO A 46 3.94 -16.48 0.82
N VAL A 47 4.00 -17.48 -0.07
CA VAL A 47 3.71 -17.32 -1.51
C VAL A 47 2.34 -16.66 -1.75
N LYS A 48 1.31 -17.04 -0.99
CA LYS A 48 -0.04 -16.45 -1.12
C LYS A 48 -0.09 -14.98 -0.74
N LEU A 49 0.59 -14.60 0.36
CA LEU A 49 0.66 -13.23 0.86
C LEU A 49 1.49 -12.36 -0.08
N SER A 50 2.68 -12.83 -0.45
CA SER A 50 3.53 -12.15 -1.42
C SER A 50 2.80 -11.91 -2.75
N PHE A 51 2.06 -12.90 -3.26
CA PHE A 51 1.31 -12.75 -4.51
C PHE A 51 0.18 -11.71 -4.42
N ALA A 52 -0.59 -11.70 -3.33
CA ALA A 52 -1.65 -10.73 -3.14
C ALA A 52 -1.12 -9.30 -3.00
N ILE A 53 -0.04 -9.10 -2.24
CA ILE A 53 0.57 -7.78 -2.10
C ILE A 53 1.19 -7.33 -3.43
N ALA A 54 1.90 -8.21 -4.13
CA ALA A 54 2.47 -7.90 -5.43
C ALA A 54 1.39 -7.50 -6.46
N LYS A 55 0.20 -8.11 -6.39
CA LYS A 55 -0.91 -7.75 -7.26
C LYS A 55 -1.46 -6.36 -6.97
N THR A 56 -1.61 -5.99 -5.69
CA THR A 56 -1.99 -4.64 -5.28
C THR A 56 -0.96 -3.61 -5.75
N ILE A 57 0.34 -3.87 -5.51
CA ILE A 57 1.42 -2.97 -5.92
C ILE A 57 1.44 -2.77 -7.43
N ARG A 58 1.18 -3.83 -8.20
CA ARG A 58 1.11 -3.71 -9.67
C ARG A 58 0.02 -2.74 -10.11
N ARG A 59 -1.13 -2.67 -9.42
CA ARG A 59 -2.18 -1.68 -9.69
C ARG A 59 -1.75 -0.28 -9.33
N LEU A 60 -1.09 -0.13 -8.18
CA LEU A 60 -0.58 1.16 -7.72
C LEU A 60 0.54 1.70 -8.62
N LYS A 61 1.33 0.81 -9.25
CA LYS A 61 2.42 1.19 -10.16
C LYS A 61 1.92 2.01 -11.35
N ASP A 62 0.78 1.66 -11.92
CA ASP A 62 0.19 2.40 -13.05
C ASP A 62 -0.14 3.85 -12.63
N ILE A 63 -0.65 4.03 -11.40
CA ILE A 63 -0.97 5.35 -10.83
C ILE A 63 0.31 6.13 -10.52
N VAL A 64 1.31 5.47 -9.96
CA VAL A 64 2.61 6.08 -9.65
C VAL A 64 3.34 6.54 -10.91
N GLU A 65 3.25 5.79 -12.01
CA GLU A 65 3.83 6.21 -13.29
C GLU A 65 3.18 7.51 -13.79
N VAL A 66 1.85 7.60 -13.75
CA VAL A 66 1.12 8.84 -14.08
C VAL A 66 1.51 9.98 -13.14
N LEU A 67 1.61 9.71 -11.83
CA LEU A 67 2.03 10.70 -10.83
C LEU A 67 3.44 11.24 -11.11
N ILE A 68 4.38 10.37 -11.49
CA ILE A 68 5.75 10.76 -11.84
C ILE A 68 5.76 11.64 -13.10
N GLU A 69 4.96 11.29 -14.11
CA GLU A 69 4.83 12.08 -15.33
C GLU A 69 4.24 13.48 -15.06
N GLU A 70 3.15 13.57 -14.30
CA GLU A 70 2.55 14.85 -13.92
C GLU A 70 3.48 15.68 -13.03
N ARG A 71 4.16 15.04 -12.08
CA ARG A 71 5.18 15.72 -11.26
C ARG A 71 6.29 16.30 -12.13
N LYS A 72 6.75 15.57 -13.15
CA LYS A 72 7.76 16.06 -14.08
C LYS A 72 7.27 17.29 -14.85
N LYS A 73 6.02 17.27 -15.35
CA LYS A 73 5.43 18.44 -16.00
C LYS A 73 5.35 19.65 -15.08
N LEU A 74 4.97 19.46 -13.81
CA LEU A 74 4.96 20.54 -12.82
C LEU A 74 6.37 21.11 -12.57
N VAL A 75 7.38 20.25 -12.49
CA VAL A 75 8.77 20.70 -12.38
C VAL A 75 9.16 21.50 -13.62
N ASP A 76 8.87 21.00 -14.82
CA ASP A 76 9.19 21.66 -16.09
C ASP A 76 8.49 23.03 -16.24
N GLN A 77 7.30 23.19 -15.67
CA GLN A 77 6.53 24.45 -15.69
C GLN A 77 7.06 25.52 -14.73
N HIS A 78 7.55 25.10 -13.56
CA HIS A 78 7.95 26.02 -12.48
C HIS A 78 9.47 26.20 -12.36
N GLN A 79 10.27 25.39 -13.05
CA GLN A 79 11.73 25.50 -13.02
C GLN A 79 12.22 26.84 -13.59
N LEU A 80 13.29 27.36 -12.99
CA LEU A 80 14.06 28.44 -13.60
C LEU A 80 14.89 27.86 -14.73
N THR A 81 14.74 28.43 -15.93
CA THR A 81 15.59 28.10 -17.07
C THR A 81 16.67 29.16 -17.25
N ASP A 82 17.87 28.72 -17.63
CA ASP A 82 18.94 29.61 -18.07
C ASP A 82 18.67 30.14 -19.50
N ILE A 83 19.63 30.90 -20.03
CA ILE A 83 19.55 31.54 -21.35
C ILE A 83 19.54 30.49 -22.49
N GLU A 84 20.06 29.29 -22.23
CA GLU A 84 20.10 28.16 -23.17
C GLU A 84 18.87 27.26 -23.05
N GLY A 85 17.97 27.54 -22.10
CA GLY A 85 16.74 26.78 -21.86
C GLY A 85 16.92 25.57 -20.94
N ASN A 86 18.06 25.43 -20.26
CA ASN A 86 18.31 24.35 -19.30
C ASN A 86 17.88 24.75 -17.89
N ALA A 87 17.49 23.77 -17.07
CA ALA A 87 17.11 24.00 -15.68
C ALA A 87 18.30 24.50 -14.85
N VAL A 88 18.11 25.60 -14.12
CA VAL A 88 19.11 26.13 -13.18
C VAL A 88 19.11 25.26 -11.92
N ALA A 89 20.24 24.66 -11.60
CA ALA A 89 20.45 23.90 -10.37
C ALA A 89 21.28 24.71 -9.35
N ASP A 90 21.06 24.47 -8.06
CA ASP A 90 21.93 24.96 -6.99
C ASP A 90 23.24 24.14 -6.88
N GLU A 91 24.16 24.56 -6.02
CA GLU A 91 25.42 23.84 -5.77
C GLU A 91 25.21 22.40 -5.25
N ALA A 92 24.02 22.08 -4.75
CA ALA A 92 23.64 20.74 -4.28
C ALA A 92 22.93 19.90 -5.36
N GLY A 93 22.75 20.44 -6.57
CA GLY A 93 22.09 19.75 -7.68
C GLY A 93 20.55 19.78 -7.63
N ASN A 94 19.94 20.61 -6.77
CA ASN A 94 18.49 20.80 -6.74
C ASN A 94 18.06 21.85 -7.77
N ILE A 95 16.98 21.55 -8.51
CA ILE A 95 16.38 22.48 -9.46
C ILE A 95 15.82 23.69 -8.71
N GLN A 96 16.16 24.89 -9.15
CA GLN A 96 15.59 26.11 -8.62
C GLN A 96 14.26 26.41 -9.29
N PHE A 97 13.27 26.82 -8.49
CA PHE A 97 11.94 27.17 -8.98
C PHE A 97 11.75 28.68 -8.99
N ALA A 98 11.08 29.20 -10.03
CA ALA A 98 10.80 30.63 -10.15
C ALA A 98 9.83 31.10 -9.04
N SER A 99 8.92 30.21 -8.62
CA SER A 99 8.01 30.43 -7.52
C SER A 99 7.80 29.12 -6.74
N PRO A 100 8.57 28.89 -5.66
CA PRO A 100 8.44 27.69 -4.84
C PRO A 100 7.03 27.52 -4.24
N SER A 101 6.34 28.63 -3.93
CA SER A 101 4.99 28.60 -3.38
C SER A 101 3.96 28.08 -4.39
N LYS A 102 4.00 28.55 -5.65
CA LYS A 102 3.08 28.08 -6.69
C LYS A 102 3.30 26.61 -7.02
N PHE A 103 4.56 26.20 -7.12
CA PHE A 103 4.90 24.79 -7.28
C PHE A 103 4.35 23.94 -6.12
N ALA A 104 4.50 24.41 -4.88
CA ALA A 104 3.99 23.70 -3.71
C ALA A 104 2.45 23.61 -3.72
N ASP A 105 1.75 24.66 -4.15
CA ASP A 105 0.29 24.66 -4.28
C ASP A 105 -0.16 23.64 -5.33
N ASP A 106 0.37 23.71 -6.55
CA ASP A 106 0.03 22.78 -7.65
C ASP A 106 0.41 21.34 -7.30
N PHE A 107 1.57 21.13 -6.68
CA PHE A 107 2.00 19.82 -6.21
C PHE A 107 1.07 19.28 -5.12
N ASN A 108 0.60 20.12 -4.19
CA ASN A 108 -0.39 19.71 -3.19
C ASN A 108 -1.73 19.35 -3.82
N GLU A 109 -2.16 20.04 -4.88
CA GLU A 109 -3.37 19.68 -5.64
C GLU A 109 -3.23 18.31 -6.31
N LEU A 110 -2.08 18.03 -6.94
CA LEU A 110 -1.77 16.72 -7.51
C LEU A 110 -1.79 15.63 -6.43
N MET A 111 -1.22 15.90 -5.25
CA MET A 111 -1.15 14.92 -4.15
C MET A 111 -2.49 14.65 -3.47
N LYS A 112 -3.47 15.56 -3.60
CA LYS A 112 -4.84 15.42 -3.06
C LYS A 112 -5.76 14.60 -3.95
N GLN A 113 -5.40 14.37 -5.22
CA GLN A 113 -6.23 13.58 -6.13
C GLN A 113 -6.45 12.16 -5.58
N GLU A 114 -7.68 11.68 -5.75
CA GLU A 114 -8.13 10.36 -5.30
C GLU A 114 -8.18 9.40 -6.48
N ASN A 115 -7.74 8.16 -6.26
CA ASN A 115 -7.77 7.10 -7.26
C ASN A 115 -8.49 5.88 -6.69
N GLU A 116 -9.29 5.21 -7.52
CA GLU A 116 -9.98 3.97 -7.19
C GLU A 116 -9.06 2.77 -7.51
N VAL A 117 -8.77 1.97 -6.49
CA VAL A 117 -7.81 0.85 -6.58
C VAL A 117 -8.41 -0.42 -5.99
N ASP A 118 -8.28 -1.53 -6.72
CA ASP A 118 -8.57 -2.88 -6.20
C ASP A 118 -7.42 -3.34 -5.31
N VAL A 119 -7.67 -3.33 -3.99
CA VAL A 119 -6.73 -3.76 -2.97
C VAL A 119 -7.14 -5.12 -2.40
N HIS A 120 -6.14 -5.98 -2.18
CA HIS A 120 -6.33 -7.24 -1.46
C HIS A 120 -6.23 -6.98 0.03
N GLN A 121 -7.34 -7.19 0.75
CA GLN A 121 -7.37 -7.03 2.20
C GLN A 121 -6.86 -8.29 2.92
N ILE A 122 -6.04 -8.04 3.91
CA ILE A 122 -5.41 -9.02 4.78
C ILE A 122 -5.85 -8.72 6.20
N ASP A 123 -6.39 -9.73 6.85
CA ASP A 123 -6.75 -9.66 8.27
C ASP A 123 -5.47 -9.67 9.12
N TYR A 124 -5.33 -8.66 9.98
CA TYR A 124 -4.14 -8.49 10.85
C TYR A 124 -3.89 -9.70 11.74
N GLU A 125 -4.95 -10.31 12.29
CA GLU A 125 -4.79 -11.50 13.12
C GLU A 125 -4.27 -12.69 12.32
N LYS A 126 -4.73 -12.81 11.07
CA LYS A 126 -4.20 -13.86 10.19
C LYS A 126 -2.75 -13.59 9.83
N LEU A 127 -2.38 -12.31 9.65
CA LEU A 127 -1.02 -11.90 9.34
C LEU A 127 -0.04 -12.32 10.44
N THR A 128 -0.35 -11.99 11.69
CA THR A 128 0.51 -12.27 12.85
C THR A 128 0.62 -13.76 13.18
N LYS A 129 -0.38 -14.57 12.78
CA LYS A 129 -0.39 -16.03 12.91
C LYS A 129 0.34 -16.75 11.75
N MET A 130 0.66 -16.04 10.65
CA MET A 130 1.38 -16.62 9.51
C MET A 130 2.88 -16.74 9.77
N LYS A 131 3.50 -17.76 9.19
CA LYS A 131 4.94 -18.00 9.25
C LYS A 131 5.63 -17.54 7.98
N ASP A 132 6.80 -16.93 8.09
CA ASP A 132 7.68 -16.63 6.98
C ASP A 132 8.35 -17.91 6.41
N LYS A 133 9.19 -17.73 5.39
CA LYS A 133 9.98 -18.81 4.78
C LYS A 133 10.91 -19.51 5.77
N ASP A 134 11.30 -18.83 6.85
CA ASP A 134 12.18 -19.33 7.91
C ASP A 134 11.39 -19.95 9.08
N GLY A 135 10.06 -20.01 8.98
CA GLY A 135 9.18 -20.58 10.00
C GLY A 135 8.89 -19.65 11.19
N ARG A 136 9.34 -18.39 11.15
CA ARG A 136 9.09 -17.37 12.18
C ARG A 136 7.77 -16.68 11.93
N LEU A 137 7.12 -16.23 13.01
CA LEU A 137 5.88 -15.47 12.88
C LEU A 137 6.14 -14.12 12.20
N ILE A 138 5.26 -13.73 11.28
CA ILE A 138 5.34 -12.46 10.59
C ILE A 138 4.94 -11.36 11.59
N GLN A 139 5.92 -10.57 12.01
CA GLN A 139 5.69 -9.38 12.81
C GLN A 139 6.11 -8.16 11.98
N PRO A 140 5.13 -7.38 11.47
CA PRO A 140 5.43 -6.13 10.80
C PRO A 140 5.94 -5.09 11.82
N SER A 141 6.91 -4.26 11.43
CA SER A 141 7.30 -3.10 12.23
C SER A 141 6.20 -2.03 12.22
N PRO A 142 6.24 -1.04 13.13
CA PRO A 142 5.27 0.07 13.12
C PRO A 142 5.20 0.79 11.77
N GLU A 143 6.35 1.01 11.13
CA GLU A 143 6.46 1.65 9.82
C GLU A 143 5.81 0.80 8.71
N GLU A 144 6.04 -0.51 8.74
CA GLU A 144 5.44 -1.44 7.78
C GLU A 144 3.92 -1.54 7.98
N LEU A 145 3.46 -1.52 9.23
CA LEU A 145 2.03 -1.48 9.56
C LEU A 145 1.39 -0.20 9.04
N GLU A 146 2.00 0.95 9.28
CA GLU A 146 1.54 2.23 8.74
C GLU A 146 1.43 2.18 7.22
N GLY A 147 2.44 1.64 6.53
CA GLY A 147 2.39 1.46 5.08
C GLY A 147 1.24 0.57 4.62
N LEU A 148 0.99 -0.54 5.32
CA LEU A 148 -0.12 -1.45 5.01
C LEU A 148 -1.49 -0.84 5.31
N LEU A 149 -1.60 0.02 6.33
CA LEU A 149 -2.81 0.77 6.67
C LEU A 149 -3.09 1.89 5.67
N LEU A 150 -2.06 2.67 5.28
CA LEU A 150 -2.18 3.73 4.26
C LEU A 150 -2.67 3.18 2.92
N LEU A 151 -2.20 1.99 2.55
CA LEU A 151 -2.66 1.30 1.34
C LEU A 151 -3.97 0.52 1.56
N GLN A 152 -4.60 0.62 2.75
CA GLN A 152 -5.82 -0.08 3.15
C GLN A 152 -5.76 -1.61 2.91
N MET A 153 -4.56 -2.17 3.05
CA MET A 153 -4.28 -3.59 2.87
C MET A 153 -4.56 -4.40 4.12
N ILE A 154 -4.61 -3.74 5.28
CA ILE A 154 -4.98 -4.34 6.55
C ILE A 154 -6.22 -3.63 7.08
N THR A 155 -7.17 -4.43 7.56
CA THR A 155 -8.26 -3.96 8.41
C THR A 155 -7.87 -4.25 9.86
N GLU A 156 -7.84 -3.22 10.69
CA GLU A 156 -7.84 -3.44 12.14
C GLU A 156 -9.10 -4.23 12.51
N PRO A 157 -9.03 -5.20 13.43
CA PRO A 157 -10.26 -5.67 14.05
C PRO A 157 -10.88 -4.44 14.73
N GLU A 158 -12.15 -4.16 14.46
CA GLU A 158 -12.86 -3.18 15.27
C GLU A 158 -12.68 -3.57 16.74
N PRO A 159 -12.35 -2.63 17.63
CA PRO A 159 -12.33 -2.96 19.04
C PRO A 159 -13.72 -3.47 19.37
N GLU A 160 -13.83 -4.74 19.78
CA GLU A 160 -15.05 -5.25 20.39
C GLU A 160 -15.34 -4.30 21.55
N GLU A 161 -16.37 -3.45 21.40
CA GLU A 161 -16.91 -2.65 22.48
C GLU A 161 -17.25 -3.65 23.58
N LYS A 162 -16.42 -3.67 24.63
CA LYS A 162 -16.77 -4.36 25.86
C LYS A 162 -17.96 -3.58 26.39
N GLU A 163 -19.16 -4.12 26.21
CA GLU A 163 -20.34 -3.72 26.95
C GLU A 163 -19.95 -3.74 28.44
N GLU A 164 -19.73 -2.56 29.01
CA GLU A 164 -19.61 -2.39 30.45
C GLU A 164 -21.00 -2.68 31.01
N GLU A 165 -21.21 -3.91 31.49
CA GLU A 165 -22.33 -4.23 32.37
C GLU A 165 -22.16 -3.38 33.64
N GLU A 166 -22.89 -2.26 33.70
CA GLU A 166 -23.07 -1.45 34.90
C GLU A 166 -23.79 -2.30 35.97
N GLU A 167 -23.09 -2.65 37.05
CA GLU A 167 -23.68 -3.10 38.33
C GLU A 167 -23.93 -1.93 39.29
#